data_AF-A0A7R9WGM0-F1
#
_entry.id   AF-A0A7R9WGM0-F1
#
_cell.length_a   1.000
_cell.length_b   1.000
_cell.length_c   1.000
_cell.angle_alpha   90.00
_cell.angle_beta   90.00
_cell.angle_gamma   90.00
#
_symmetry.space_group_name_H-M   'P 1'
#
loop_
_entity.id
_entity.type
_entity.pdbx_description
1 polymer ?
#
loop_
_entity_poly.entity_id
_entity_poly.type
_entity_poly.pdbx_seq_one_letter_code
_entity_poly.pdbx_strand_id
1 'polypeptide(L)'
;HKVFTGTDFINGALALGASLQDHVTRDDVHQLLLVREGFTIPDDKISMLEAVGWVLGKAPKVEVDKKYIPLYERYKTLYTKISVIGLAEYDCVLLLDADALTVGNIDDLMSCQILEPNYRVAGTLDYYHGQWYHFNTGSALWRPSSQEMNRVYAMTKDHGWMRRFESDQIFTNTVYPDRANRTINAKILNGEVGKEAWG
;
A
#
# COMPACT_ATOMS: atom_id res chain seq x y z
N HIS A 1 2.26 -22.89 -1.37
CA HIS A 1 1.81 -21.50 -1.58
C HIS A 1 1.60 -21.26 -3.06
N LYS A 2 0.39 -20.87 -3.47
CA LYS A 2 0.11 -20.46 -4.85
C LYS A 2 0.80 -19.12 -5.08
N VAL A 3 1.64 -19.02 -6.11
CA VAL A 3 2.24 -17.74 -6.52
C VAL A 3 1.24 -17.07 -7.44
N PHE A 4 0.78 -15.86 -7.09
CA PHE A 4 -0.10 -15.08 -7.95
C PHE A 4 0.61 -14.80 -9.27
N THR A 5 -0.08 -15.09 -10.38
CA THR A 5 0.36 -14.74 -11.73
C THR A 5 -0.05 -13.32 -12.07
N GLY A 6 0.53 -12.74 -13.12
CA GLY A 6 0.09 -11.44 -13.64
C GLY A 6 -1.41 -11.39 -13.95
N THR A 7 -1.95 -12.50 -14.48
CA THR A 7 -3.39 -12.64 -14.73
C THR A 7 -4.22 -12.64 -13.45
N ASP A 8 -3.72 -13.27 -12.38
CA ASP A 8 -4.42 -13.26 -11.09
C ASP A 8 -4.51 -11.83 -10.52
N PHE A 9 -3.42 -11.03 -10.64
CA PHE A 9 -3.44 -9.61 -10.24
C PHE A 9 -4.41 -8.78 -11.08
N ILE A 10 -4.48 -9.00 -12.40
CA ILE A 10 -5.44 -8.31 -13.28
C ILE A 10 -6.88 -8.64 -12.88
N ASN A 11 -7.18 -9.93 -12.64
CA ASN A 11 -8.51 -10.35 -12.21
C ASN A 11 -8.88 -9.78 -10.84
N GLY A 12 -7.91 -9.73 -9.92
CA GLY A 12 -8.08 -9.07 -8.61
C GLY A 12 -8.39 -7.59 -8.76
N ALA A 13 -7.61 -6.86 -9.56
CA ALA A 13 -7.84 -5.45 -9.84
C ALA A 13 -9.23 -5.22 -10.47
N LEU A 14 -9.66 -6.07 -11.41
CA LEU A 14 -11.02 -6.00 -11.97
C LEU A 14 -12.10 -6.15 -10.90
N ALA A 15 -11.96 -7.14 -10.01
CA ALA A 15 -12.91 -7.38 -8.93
C ALA A 15 -12.93 -6.21 -7.92
N LEU A 16 -11.76 -5.70 -7.55
CA LEU A 16 -11.62 -4.55 -6.66
C LEU A 16 -12.25 -3.30 -7.28
N GLY A 17 -11.92 -2.97 -8.53
CA GLY A 17 -12.48 -1.81 -9.25
C GLY A 17 -14.00 -1.87 -9.33
N ALA A 18 -14.55 -3.04 -9.72
CA ALA A 18 -15.99 -3.24 -9.75
C ALA A 18 -16.62 -3.05 -8.36
N SER A 19 -15.97 -3.54 -7.30
CA SER A 19 -16.45 -3.32 -5.93
C SER A 19 -16.35 -1.86 -5.48
N LEU A 20 -15.41 -1.07 -6.00
CA LEU A 20 -15.25 0.34 -5.63
C LEU A 20 -16.33 1.23 -6.26
N GLN A 21 -16.81 0.89 -7.47
CA GLN A 21 -17.83 1.68 -8.19
C GLN A 21 -19.10 1.92 -7.37
N ASP A 22 -19.51 0.95 -6.56
CA ASP A 22 -20.71 1.06 -5.71
C ASP A 22 -20.45 1.68 -4.32
N HIS A 23 -19.18 1.88 -3.96
CA HIS A 23 -18.77 2.19 -2.58
C HIS A 23 -17.89 3.44 -2.42
N VAL A 24 -17.54 4.09 -3.53
CA VAL A 24 -16.86 5.38 -3.59
C VAL A 24 -17.80 6.37 -4.26
N THR A 25 -18.24 7.40 -3.53
CA THR A 25 -19.18 8.41 -4.04
C THR A 25 -18.55 9.78 -4.26
N ARG A 26 -17.26 9.88 -3.95
CA ARG A 26 -16.47 11.12 -4.06
C ARG A 26 -15.96 11.35 -5.47
N ASP A 27 -16.23 12.54 -6.01
CA ASP A 27 -15.78 12.96 -7.34
C ASP A 27 -14.31 13.41 -7.37
N ASP A 28 -13.68 13.60 -6.21
CA ASP A 28 -12.27 14.00 -6.05
C ASP A 28 -11.31 12.81 -5.91
N VAL A 29 -11.80 11.59 -6.12
CA VAL A 29 -11.02 10.35 -6.01
C VAL A 29 -10.62 9.83 -7.40
N HIS A 30 -9.35 9.49 -7.55
CA HIS A 30 -8.80 8.89 -8.75
C HIS A 30 -8.40 7.44 -8.48
N GLN A 31 -9.04 6.48 -9.15
CA GLN A 31 -8.68 5.05 -9.06
C GLN A 31 -7.48 4.76 -9.97
N LEU A 32 -6.28 4.69 -9.40
CA LEU A 32 -5.04 4.51 -10.14
C LEU A 32 -4.50 3.08 -10.00
N LEU A 33 -4.32 2.39 -11.13
CA LEU A 33 -3.63 1.09 -11.18
C LEU A 33 -2.20 1.28 -11.69
N LEU A 34 -1.21 1.14 -10.81
CA LEU A 34 0.20 1.28 -11.16
C LEU A 34 0.77 0.00 -11.77
N VAL A 35 1.12 0.09 -13.06
CA VAL A 35 1.72 -1.00 -13.83
C VAL A 35 3.24 -0.87 -13.80
N ARG A 36 3.91 -1.92 -13.32
CA ARG A 36 5.38 -1.98 -13.30
C ARG A 36 5.94 -1.97 -14.73
N GLU A 37 7.07 -1.29 -14.92
CA GLU A 37 7.85 -1.36 -16.17
C GLU A 37 8.14 -2.83 -16.58
N GLY A 38 7.90 -3.13 -17.86
CA GLY A 38 8.08 -4.47 -18.43
C GLY A 38 6.91 -5.44 -18.22
N PHE A 39 5.86 -5.03 -17.50
CA PHE A 39 4.61 -5.77 -17.42
C PHE A 39 3.63 -5.29 -18.50
N THR A 40 3.20 -6.20 -19.37
CA THR A 40 2.21 -5.91 -20.43
C THR A 40 0.85 -6.45 -20.02
N ILE A 41 -0.16 -5.58 -20.04
CA ILE A 41 -1.56 -5.96 -19.88
C ILE A 41 -2.13 -6.18 -21.29
N PRO A 42 -2.81 -7.30 -21.57
CA PRO A 42 -3.51 -7.49 -22.84
C PRO A 42 -4.55 -6.39 -23.11
N ASP A 43 -4.72 -5.97 -24.36
CA ASP A 43 -5.60 -4.84 -24.73
C ASP A 43 -7.05 -5.04 -24.27
N ASP A 44 -7.58 -6.27 -24.36
CA ASP A 44 -8.92 -6.59 -23.86
C ASP A 44 -9.04 -6.35 -22.35
N LYS A 45 -7.98 -6.64 -21.60
CA LYS A 45 -7.93 -6.40 -20.16
C LYS A 45 -7.76 -4.92 -19.82
N ILE A 46 -7.08 -4.14 -20.64
CA ILE A 46 -7.00 -2.69 -20.49
C ILE A 46 -8.41 -2.10 -20.54
N SER A 47 -9.18 -2.42 -21.59
CA SER A 47 -10.56 -1.93 -21.73
C SER A 47 -11.46 -2.37 -20.58
N MET A 48 -11.29 -3.60 -20.07
CA MET A 48 -12.04 -4.06 -18.89
C MET A 48 -11.67 -3.30 -17.61
N LEU A 49 -10.38 -3.00 -17.39
CA LEU A 49 -9.92 -2.26 -16.21
C LEU A 49 -10.43 -0.83 -16.22
N GLU A 50 -10.37 -0.17 -17.38
CA GLU A 50 -10.91 1.19 -17.58
C GLU A 50 -12.44 1.22 -17.36
N ALA A 51 -13.16 0.19 -17.81
CA ALA A 51 -14.60 0.09 -17.62
C ALA A 51 -15.02 -0.04 -16.15
N VAL A 52 -14.16 -0.59 -15.29
CA VAL A 52 -14.40 -0.64 -13.82
C VAL A 52 -13.80 0.56 -13.08
N GLY A 53 -13.36 1.59 -13.81
CA GLY A 53 -12.94 2.88 -13.25
C GLY A 53 -11.43 3.06 -13.10
N TRP A 54 -10.59 2.05 -13.37
CA TRP A 54 -9.15 2.21 -13.25
C TRP A 54 -8.58 3.10 -14.34
N VAL A 55 -7.74 4.03 -13.94
CA VAL A 55 -6.80 4.69 -14.83
C VAL A 55 -5.45 3.99 -14.72
N LEU A 56 -4.90 3.56 -15.85
CA LEU A 56 -3.61 2.87 -15.87
C LEU A 56 -2.47 3.89 -15.76
N GLY A 57 -1.69 3.78 -14.69
CA GLY A 57 -0.45 4.53 -14.49
C GLY A 57 0.77 3.65 -14.71
N LYS A 58 1.90 4.25 -15.05
CA LYS A 58 3.20 3.57 -14.98
C LYS A 58 3.78 3.77 -13.58
N ALA A 59 4.11 2.68 -12.90
CA ALA A 59 4.81 2.78 -11.63
C ALA A 59 6.17 3.47 -11.82
N PRO A 60 6.53 4.45 -10.98
CA PRO A 60 7.88 4.99 -10.96
C PRO A 60 8.90 3.87 -10.80
N LYS A 61 9.96 3.91 -11.61
CA LYS A 61 11.06 2.97 -11.48
C LYS A 61 11.91 3.36 -10.27
N VAL A 62 11.79 2.58 -9.20
CA VAL A 62 12.70 2.69 -8.05
C VAL A 62 13.97 1.90 -8.39
N GLU A 63 15.07 2.62 -8.66
CA GLU A 63 16.35 2.03 -9.06
C GLU A 63 17.09 1.38 -7.88
N VAL A 64 16.73 0.15 -7.56
CA VAL A 64 17.40 -0.56 -6.46
C VAL A 64 18.65 -1.27 -6.97
N ASP A 65 19.78 -1.10 -6.27
CA ASP A 65 21.01 -1.87 -6.58
C ASP A 65 20.68 -3.36 -6.58
N LYS A 66 21.15 -4.09 -7.61
CA LYS A 66 20.78 -5.49 -7.88
C LYS A 66 20.94 -6.39 -6.65
N LYS A 67 21.94 -6.12 -5.80
CA LYS A 67 22.18 -6.89 -4.56
C LYS A 67 21.11 -6.71 -3.47
N TYR A 68 20.27 -5.68 -3.57
CA TYR A 68 19.18 -5.38 -2.63
C TYR A 68 17.79 -5.70 -3.19
N ILE A 69 17.72 -6.25 -4.40
CA ILE A 69 16.48 -6.82 -4.92
C ILE A 69 16.17 -8.10 -4.12
N PRO A 70 14.98 -8.22 -3.50
CA PRO A 70 14.61 -9.41 -2.74
C PRO A 70 14.83 -10.69 -3.54
N LEU A 71 15.37 -11.72 -2.86
CA LEU A 71 15.62 -13.02 -3.46
C LEU A 71 14.32 -13.69 -3.91
N TYR A 72 13.28 -13.64 -3.07
CA TYR A 72 11.99 -14.25 -3.35
C TYR A 72 11.14 -13.38 -4.29
N GLU A 73 10.63 -13.98 -5.36
CA GLU A 73 9.92 -13.29 -6.43
C GLU A 73 8.72 -12.46 -5.94
N ARG A 74 7.96 -13.01 -4.99
CA ARG A 74 6.78 -12.34 -4.40
C ARG A 74 7.07 -11.01 -3.73
N TYR A 75 8.33 -10.72 -3.40
CA TYR A 75 8.73 -9.46 -2.77
C TYR A 75 9.46 -8.52 -3.72
N LYS A 76 9.73 -8.93 -4.96
CA LYS A 76 10.31 -8.01 -5.96
C LYS A 76 9.33 -6.92 -6.37
N THR A 77 8.04 -7.11 -6.11
CA THR A 77 6.98 -6.11 -6.30
C THR A 77 6.95 -5.05 -5.20
N LEU A 78 7.65 -5.26 -4.07
CA LEU A 78 7.74 -4.31 -2.94
C LEU A 78 8.03 -2.88 -3.43
N TYR A 79 9.02 -2.71 -4.30
CA TYR A 79 9.44 -1.38 -4.75
C TYR A 79 8.42 -0.70 -5.67
N THR A 80 7.61 -1.48 -6.38
CA THR A 80 6.44 -0.96 -7.09
C THR A 80 5.35 -0.57 -6.09
N LYS A 81 5.08 -1.41 -5.09
CA LYS A 81 4.04 -1.16 -4.08
C LYS A 81 4.32 0.10 -3.25
N ILE A 82 5.55 0.30 -2.77
CA ILE A 82 5.91 1.49 -1.99
C ILE A 82 6.03 2.76 -2.83
N SER A 83 5.95 2.68 -4.15
CA SER A 83 5.99 3.87 -5.02
C SER A 83 4.88 4.88 -4.69
N VAL A 84 3.79 4.43 -4.06
CA VAL A 84 2.72 5.27 -3.51
C VAL A 84 3.22 6.36 -2.56
N ILE A 85 4.33 6.14 -1.86
CA ILE A 85 4.94 7.13 -0.96
C ILE A 85 5.33 8.40 -1.74
N GLY A 86 5.65 8.27 -3.03
CA GLY A 86 6.17 9.35 -3.86
C GLY A 86 5.14 10.03 -4.76
N LEU A 87 3.87 9.62 -4.73
CA LEU A 87 2.79 10.18 -5.55
C LEU A 87 2.34 11.56 -5.02
N ALA A 88 3.28 12.50 -4.98
CA ALA A 88 3.12 13.83 -4.38
C ALA A 88 2.14 14.75 -5.13
N GLU A 89 1.64 14.30 -6.29
CA GLU A 89 0.52 14.92 -7.00
C GLU A 89 -0.83 14.71 -6.32
N TYR A 90 -0.96 13.76 -5.39
CA TYR A 90 -2.15 13.56 -4.56
C TYR A 90 -1.91 14.04 -3.13
N ASP A 91 -2.93 14.61 -2.51
CA ASP A 91 -2.88 14.95 -1.08
C ASP A 91 -2.85 13.70 -0.20
N CYS A 92 -3.58 12.66 -0.63
CA CYS A 92 -3.72 11.38 0.06
C CYS A 92 -3.82 10.21 -0.93
N VAL A 93 -3.31 9.04 -0.54
CA VAL A 93 -3.41 7.82 -1.34
C VAL A 93 -3.83 6.65 -0.45
N LEU A 94 -5.00 6.08 -0.72
CA LEU A 94 -5.40 4.79 -0.13
C LEU A 94 -4.87 3.67 -1.03
N LEU A 95 -3.84 2.98 -0.57
CA LEU A 95 -3.32 1.77 -1.20
C LEU A 95 -4.16 0.56 -0.79
N LEU A 96 -4.63 -0.20 -1.77
CA LEU A 96 -5.31 -1.48 -1.59
C LEU A 96 -4.59 -2.54 -2.42
N ASP A 97 -4.33 -3.71 -1.85
CA ASP A 97 -3.85 -4.86 -2.62
C ASP A 97 -4.94 -5.35 -3.58
N ALA A 98 -4.53 -5.91 -4.72
CA ALA A 98 -5.47 -6.37 -5.76
C ALA A 98 -6.34 -7.56 -5.33
N ASP A 99 -6.02 -8.21 -4.21
CA ASP A 99 -6.83 -9.28 -3.61
C ASP A 99 -7.80 -8.79 -2.53
N ALA A 100 -7.95 -7.47 -2.37
CA ALA A 100 -8.99 -6.86 -1.54
C ALA A 100 -10.33 -6.72 -2.29
N LEU A 101 -11.41 -6.57 -1.51
CA LEU A 101 -12.74 -6.21 -1.99
C LEU A 101 -13.37 -5.19 -1.06
N THR A 102 -14.08 -4.22 -1.65
CA THR A 102 -14.83 -3.21 -0.91
C THR A 102 -16.29 -3.67 -0.75
N VAL A 103 -16.78 -3.70 0.48
CA VAL A 103 -18.13 -4.22 0.81
C VAL A 103 -19.05 -3.17 1.45
N GLY A 104 -18.58 -1.94 1.57
CA GLY A 104 -19.31 -0.82 2.17
C GLY A 104 -18.64 0.49 1.80
N ASN A 105 -19.31 1.62 2.05
CA ASN A 105 -18.75 2.93 1.72
C ASN A 105 -17.40 3.16 2.42
N ILE A 106 -16.42 3.67 1.68
CA ILE A 106 -15.07 3.95 2.18
C ILE A 106 -14.65 5.42 2.00
N ASP A 107 -15.59 6.33 1.72
CA ASP A 107 -15.28 7.73 1.41
C ASP A 107 -14.54 8.43 2.56
N ASP A 108 -14.92 8.10 3.79
CA ASP A 108 -14.26 8.59 5.01
C ASP A 108 -12.80 8.14 5.09
N LEU A 109 -12.49 6.90 4.66
CA LEU A 109 -11.13 6.34 4.68
C LEU A 109 -10.20 7.01 3.68
N MET A 110 -10.74 7.66 2.65
CA MET A 110 -9.96 8.35 1.62
C MET A 110 -9.66 9.81 1.99
N SER A 111 -9.72 10.17 3.28
CA SER A 111 -9.43 11.51 3.77
C SER A 111 -8.12 11.56 4.55
N CYS A 112 -7.23 12.46 4.14
CA CYS A 112 -5.98 12.72 4.87
C CYS A 112 -6.19 13.37 6.24
N GLN A 113 -7.43 13.74 6.59
CA GLN A 113 -7.79 14.18 7.93
C GLN A 113 -7.79 13.04 8.95
N ILE A 114 -7.82 11.78 8.51
CA ILE A 114 -7.62 10.63 9.39
C ILE A 114 -6.21 10.64 9.96
N LEU A 115 -5.22 11.04 9.15
CA LEU A 115 -3.82 11.08 9.54
C LEU A 115 -3.55 12.30 10.42
N GLU A 116 -3.11 12.08 11.65
CA GLU A 116 -2.54 13.14 12.49
C GLU A 116 -1.33 13.78 11.80
N PRO A 117 -0.98 15.04 12.12
CA PRO A 117 0.03 15.80 11.38
C PRO A 117 1.42 15.15 11.34
N ASN A 118 1.77 14.40 12.39
CA ASN A 118 3.11 13.80 12.54
C ASN A 118 3.27 12.45 11.83
N TYR A 119 2.19 11.84 11.34
CA TYR A 119 2.26 10.54 10.71
C TYR A 119 2.15 10.62 9.19
N ARG A 120 2.75 9.63 8.52
CA ARG A 120 2.76 9.53 7.04
C ARG A 120 1.85 8.42 6.51
N VAL A 121 1.53 7.45 7.36
CA VAL A 121 0.77 6.27 7.00
C VAL A 121 -0.14 5.85 8.13
N ALA A 122 -1.36 5.43 7.81
CA ALA A 122 -2.27 4.76 8.72
C ALA A 122 -2.77 3.49 8.06
N GLY A 123 -3.14 2.52 8.89
CA GLY A 123 -4.09 1.53 8.44
C GLY A 123 -4.30 0.42 9.45
N THR A 124 -4.85 -0.68 8.96
CA THR A 124 -5.34 -1.81 9.74
C THR A 124 -4.24 -2.61 10.44
N LEU A 125 -4.51 -2.99 11.69
CA LEU A 125 -3.66 -3.92 12.42
C LEU A 125 -3.74 -5.31 11.76
N ASP A 126 -2.62 -6.02 11.77
CA ASP A 126 -2.46 -7.38 11.28
C ASP A 126 -2.44 -8.36 12.44
N TYR A 127 -3.22 -9.44 12.32
CA TYR A 127 -3.28 -10.49 13.32
C TYR A 127 -2.24 -11.57 13.02
N TYR A 128 -1.17 -11.60 13.81
CA TYR A 128 0.01 -12.43 13.56
C TYR A 128 0.37 -13.23 14.82
N HIS A 129 0.44 -14.56 14.70
CA HIS A 129 0.78 -15.49 15.81
C HIS A 129 -0.04 -15.26 17.09
N GLY A 130 -1.35 -15.06 16.94
CA GLY A 130 -2.25 -14.89 18.08
C GLY A 130 -2.33 -13.47 18.64
N GLN A 131 -1.60 -12.51 18.06
CA GLN A 131 -1.51 -11.13 18.55
C GLN A 131 -1.68 -10.13 17.42
N TRP A 132 -2.32 -9.00 17.71
CA TRP A 132 -2.33 -7.84 16.83
C TRP A 132 -0.99 -7.11 16.98
N TYR A 133 -0.17 -7.13 15.93
CA TYR A 133 1.23 -6.73 16.07
C TYR A 133 1.64 -5.63 15.10
N HIS A 134 1.55 -5.92 13.81
CA HIS A 134 2.06 -5.06 12.75
C HIS A 134 0.92 -4.38 12.00
N PHE A 135 1.24 -3.33 11.26
CA PHE A 135 0.33 -2.78 10.28
C PHE A 135 0.27 -3.69 9.03
N ASN A 136 -0.93 -4.00 8.54
CA ASN A 136 -1.16 -4.78 7.32
C ASN A 136 -0.97 -3.88 6.08
N THR A 137 0.00 -4.20 5.22
CA THR A 137 0.29 -3.36 4.04
C THR A 137 -0.67 -3.55 2.88
N GLY A 138 -1.69 -4.40 3.00
CA GLY A 138 -2.72 -4.59 1.98
C GLY A 138 -3.82 -3.54 2.00
N SER A 139 -3.93 -2.73 3.05
CA SER A 139 -4.82 -1.56 3.10
C SER A 139 -4.21 -0.44 3.92
N ALA A 140 -3.70 0.60 3.24
CA ALA A 140 -2.88 1.65 3.85
C ALA A 140 -3.25 3.03 3.31
N LEU A 141 -3.59 3.97 4.18
CA LEU A 141 -3.72 5.38 3.80
C LEU A 141 -2.37 6.07 3.95
N TRP A 142 -1.93 6.76 2.90
CA TRP A 142 -0.65 7.44 2.83
C TRP A 142 -0.84 8.95 2.63
N ARG A 143 0.01 9.73 3.29
CA ARG A 143 0.30 11.12 2.95
C ARG A 143 1.59 11.15 2.12
N PRO A 144 1.49 11.11 0.79
CA PRO A 144 2.66 10.98 -0.08
C PRO A 144 3.53 12.25 -0.05
N SER A 145 4.80 12.08 -0.37
CA SER A 145 5.75 13.17 -0.55
C SER A 145 7.00 12.66 -1.27
N SER A 146 7.48 13.41 -2.28
CA SER A 146 8.75 13.09 -2.93
C SER A 146 9.92 13.14 -1.95
N GLN A 147 9.88 14.00 -0.92
CA GLN A 147 10.90 14.05 0.12
C GLN A 147 10.93 12.74 0.93
N GLU A 148 9.76 12.23 1.27
CA GLU A 148 9.64 10.98 2.04
C GLU A 148 10.07 9.78 1.19
N MET A 149 9.69 9.73 -0.08
CA MET A 149 10.19 8.71 -1.01
C MET A 149 11.72 8.73 -1.10
N ASN A 150 12.34 9.91 -1.22
CA ASN A 150 13.79 10.05 -1.23
C ASN A 150 14.44 9.53 0.06
N ARG A 151 13.82 9.79 1.22
CA ARG A 151 14.28 9.26 2.52
C ARG A 151 14.23 7.74 2.53
N VAL A 152 13.09 7.14 2.17
CA VAL A 152 12.91 5.67 2.15
C VAL A 152 13.87 5.01 1.17
N TYR A 153 14.02 5.58 -0.02
CA TYR A 153 14.96 5.09 -1.02
C TYR A 153 16.42 5.20 -0.55
N ALA A 154 16.80 6.25 0.17
CA ALA A 154 18.14 6.33 0.77
C ALA A 154 18.39 5.19 1.76
N MET A 155 17.38 4.78 2.54
CA MET A 155 17.49 3.63 3.47
C MET A 155 17.77 2.33 2.72
N THR A 156 17.20 2.14 1.52
CA THR A 156 17.47 0.94 0.71
C THR A 156 18.92 0.79 0.26
N LYS A 157 19.75 1.83 0.40
CA LYS A 157 21.18 1.80 0.08
C LYS A 157 22.03 1.26 1.24
N ASP A 158 21.51 1.28 2.46
CA ASP A 158 22.18 0.76 3.64
C ASP A 158 22.04 -0.77 3.73
N HIS A 159 23.18 -1.45 3.63
CA HIS A 159 23.25 -2.90 3.67
C HIS A 159 22.90 -3.50 5.05
N GLY A 160 23.29 -2.86 6.14
CA GLY A 160 22.95 -3.33 7.49
C GLY A 160 21.45 -3.23 7.75
N TRP A 161 20.81 -2.23 7.15
CA TRP A 161 19.38 -2.05 7.18
C TRP A 161 18.65 -3.08 6.30
N MET A 162 19.05 -3.22 5.02
CA MET A 162 18.38 -4.07 4.04
C MET A 162 18.41 -5.58 4.33
N ARG A 163 19.36 -6.06 5.14
CA ARG A 163 19.45 -7.49 5.53
C ARG A 163 18.24 -8.01 6.31
N ARG A 164 17.34 -7.14 6.74
CA ARG A 164 16.27 -7.46 7.69
C ARG A 164 14.91 -7.73 7.05
N PHE A 165 14.78 -7.60 5.72
CA PHE A 165 13.47 -7.59 5.07
C PHE A 165 13.22 -8.81 4.22
N GLU A 166 12.18 -9.54 4.62
CA GLU A 166 11.65 -10.68 3.89
C GLU A 166 10.22 -10.44 3.41
N SER A 167 9.67 -9.21 3.47
CA SER A 167 8.37 -8.87 2.87
C SER A 167 8.17 -7.35 2.79
N ASP A 168 7.17 -6.91 2.02
CA ASP A 168 6.72 -5.53 2.00
C ASP A 168 6.15 -5.07 3.34
N GLN A 169 5.47 -5.95 4.06
CA GLN A 169 4.95 -5.66 5.39
C GLN A 169 6.08 -5.41 6.41
N ILE A 170 7.09 -6.28 6.47
CA ILE A 170 8.23 -6.11 7.38
C ILE A 170 9.01 -4.84 7.02
N PHE A 171 9.24 -4.61 5.72
CA PHE A 171 9.89 -3.40 5.23
C PHE A 171 9.15 -2.14 5.71
N THR A 172 7.85 -2.05 5.44
CA THR A 172 7.03 -0.88 5.75
C THR A 172 6.95 -0.62 7.25
N ASN A 173 6.72 -1.67 8.05
CA ASN A 173 6.70 -1.56 9.51
C ASN A 173 8.08 -1.18 10.10
N THR A 174 9.18 -1.44 9.38
CA THR A 174 10.51 -1.02 9.83
C THR A 174 10.84 0.43 9.42
N VAL A 175 10.29 0.89 8.30
CA VAL A 175 10.36 2.32 7.90
C VAL A 175 9.50 3.19 8.83
N TYR A 176 8.38 2.66 9.31
CA TYR A 176 7.41 3.34 10.19
C TYR A 176 7.21 2.56 11.51
N PRO A 177 8.25 2.50 12.38
CA PRO A 177 8.26 1.61 13.56
C PRO A 177 7.20 1.95 14.60
N ASP A 178 6.72 3.19 14.64
CA ASP A 178 5.64 3.59 15.56
C ASP A 178 4.35 2.80 15.31
N ARG A 179 4.17 2.26 14.10
CA ARG A 179 3.04 1.38 13.75
C ARG A 179 3.19 -0.06 14.23
N ALA A 180 4.39 -0.47 14.63
CA ALA A 180 4.66 -1.78 15.21
C ALA A 180 4.69 -1.77 16.76
N ASN A 181 4.28 -0.67 17.39
CA ASN A 181 4.29 -0.54 18.84
C ASN A 181 3.15 -1.33 19.49
N ARG A 182 3.47 -2.54 19.98
CA ARG A 182 2.51 -3.45 20.65
C ARG A 182 1.74 -2.81 21.79
N THR A 183 2.41 -1.99 22.60
CA THR A 183 1.79 -1.37 23.76
C THR A 183 0.74 -0.36 23.32
N ILE A 184 1.04 0.45 22.30
CA ILE A 184 0.07 1.40 21.75
C ILE A 184 -1.06 0.65 21.03
N ASN A 185 -0.73 -0.35 20.21
CA ASN A 185 -1.73 -1.15 19.47
C ASN A 185 -2.71 -1.89 20.40
N ALA A 186 -2.22 -2.44 21.52
CA ALA A 186 -3.08 -3.05 22.53
C ALA A 186 -4.05 -2.03 23.15
N LYS A 187 -3.56 -0.81 23.45
CA LYS A 187 -4.41 0.27 23.96
C LYS A 187 -5.48 0.68 22.95
N ILE A 188 -5.14 0.77 21.65
CA ILE A 188 -6.11 1.08 20.58
C ILE A 188 -7.23 0.04 20.57
N LEU A 189 -6.87 -1.25 20.60
CA LEU A 189 -7.84 -2.35 20.57
C LEU A 189 -8.73 -2.42 21.81
N ASN A 190 -8.19 -2.04 22.98
CA ASN A 190 -8.94 -1.98 24.22
C ASN A 190 -9.76 -0.69 24.36
N GLY A 191 -9.66 0.25 23.41
CA GLY A 191 -10.31 1.57 23.50
C GLY A 191 -9.73 2.47 24.60
N GLU A 192 -8.50 2.20 25.05
CA GLU A 192 -7.82 2.96 26.12
C GLU A 192 -7.18 4.26 25.62
N VAL A 193 -7.10 4.45 24.30
CA VAL A 193 -6.59 5.65 23.64
C VAL A 193 -7.58 6.13 22.59
N GLY A 194 -7.68 7.45 22.41
CA GLY A 194 -8.57 8.04 21.42
C GLY A 194 -8.00 7.93 19.99
N LYS A 195 -8.70 8.55 19.04
CA LYS A 195 -8.36 8.51 17.61
C LYS A 195 -6.94 9.01 17.31
N GLU A 196 -6.38 9.86 18.17
CA GLU A 196 -5.03 10.39 18.07
C GLU A 196 -3.93 9.32 18.06
N ALA A 197 -4.19 8.14 18.62
CA ALA A 197 -3.23 7.03 18.63
C ALA A 197 -3.27 6.17 17.36
N TRP A 198 -4.32 6.33 16.54
CA TRP A 198 -4.58 5.47 15.38
C TRP A 198 -3.69 5.87 14.22
N GLY A 199 -3.24 7.13 14.23
CA GLY A 199 -2.28 7.62 13.27
C GLY A 199 -2.81 8.66 12.33
#